data_AF-A0A183FDC8-F1
#
_entry.id   AF-A0A183FDC8-F1
#
_cell.length_a   1.000
_cell.length_b   1.000
_cell.length_c   1.000
_cell.angle_alpha   90.00
_cell.angle_beta   90.00
_cell.angle_gamma   90.00
#
_symmetry.space_group_name_H-M   'P 1'
#
loop_
_entity.id
_entity.type
_entity.pdbx_description
1 polymer ?
#
loop_
_entity_poly.entity_id
_entity_poly.type
_entity_poly.pdbx_seq_one_letter_code
_entity_poly.pdbx_strand_id
1 'polypeptide(L)'
;MAMASRLWGIPDALFIISMIGCFYYAYIIYVLLSTKTAALKLAFFQIFEFTGVFEIIAILCDEFSRADYRFGFGPNIEVLSRILRAMTFTNLYVHIFCSLLMTANRYTATCGAGFYEKAPGIVIVSYGICAQLFFVPIQYRKTDYGWDFVGRSEPIKVQRIMCATTVYLYELISAILIVATICRLRRKAMNIKRRKYEIELLCLTSVSVCVSVLEGMYDTSLAIGGEATGFIKWVQDQFDSIFVFMMTINAIAVPLLSATLREEIRTRWCRGNVGPNVSAVSMNGRSSQLGQSNQIKLQRLQVGAEEVKWARASCSRSMTSSNS
;
A
#
# COMPACT_ATOMS: atom_id res chain seq x y z
N MET A 1 13.68 -32.73 20.90
CA MET A 1 13.02 -31.92 21.96
C MET A 1 13.39 -30.44 21.92
N ALA A 2 14.64 -30.02 21.66
CA ALA A 2 15.04 -28.60 21.63
C ALA A 2 14.37 -27.73 20.54
N MET A 3 13.96 -28.33 19.42
CA MET A 3 13.25 -27.59 18.34
C MET A 3 11.81 -27.24 18.73
N ALA A 4 11.14 -28.09 19.52
CA ALA A 4 9.77 -27.89 19.96
C ALA A 4 9.62 -26.77 20.99
N SER A 5 10.61 -26.58 21.88
CA SER A 5 10.62 -25.46 22.82
C SER A 5 10.94 -24.11 22.17
N ARG A 6 11.68 -24.10 21.05
CA ARG A 6 11.93 -22.89 20.25
C ARG A 6 10.68 -22.42 19.49
N LEU A 7 9.88 -23.34 18.96
CA LEU A 7 8.66 -23.01 18.19
C LEU A 7 7.63 -22.17 19.00
N TRP A 8 7.61 -22.28 20.32
CA TRP A 8 6.75 -21.45 21.19
C TRP A 8 7.15 -19.97 21.25
N GLY A 9 8.33 -19.60 20.75
CA GLY A 9 8.77 -18.20 20.59
C GLY A 9 8.39 -17.55 19.26
N ILE A 10 7.66 -18.25 18.39
CA ILE A 10 7.17 -17.72 17.10
C ILE A 10 6.11 -16.62 17.29
N PRO A 11 5.04 -16.82 18.07
CA PRO A 11 3.98 -15.82 18.19
C PRO A 11 4.40 -14.74 19.20
N ASP A 12 5.25 -13.82 18.76
CA ASP A 12 5.42 -12.56 19.47
C ASP A 12 4.35 -11.55 19.07
N ALA A 13 4.28 -10.43 19.79
CA ALA A 13 3.28 -9.40 19.52
C ALA A 13 3.33 -8.90 18.07
N LEU A 14 4.53 -8.78 17.48
CA LEU A 14 4.67 -8.30 16.11
C LEU A 14 4.16 -9.32 15.09
N PHE A 15 4.41 -10.63 15.28
CA PHE A 15 3.82 -11.69 14.46
C PHE A 15 2.29 -11.68 14.51
N ILE A 16 1.70 -11.49 15.70
CA ILE A 16 0.24 -11.40 15.83
C ILE A 16 -0.29 -10.17 15.09
N ILE A 17 0.35 -9.02 15.26
CA ILE A 17 -0.03 -7.77 14.59
C ILE A 17 0.08 -7.91 13.07
N SER A 18 1.17 -8.50 12.55
CA SER A 18 1.40 -8.67 11.13
C SER A 18 0.41 -9.66 10.51
N MET A 19 0.07 -10.76 11.19
CA MET A 19 -0.96 -11.70 10.73
C MET A 19 -2.35 -11.05 10.72
N ILE A 20 -2.73 -10.32 11.77
CA ILE A 20 -4.00 -9.56 11.79
C ILE A 20 -4.02 -8.55 10.64
N GLY A 21 -2.91 -7.84 10.42
CA GLY A 21 -2.73 -6.92 9.31
C GLY A 21 -2.95 -7.60 7.96
N CYS A 22 -2.30 -8.74 7.72
CA CYS A 22 -2.46 -9.55 6.51
C CYS A 22 -3.91 -9.96 6.26
N PHE A 23 -4.60 -10.52 7.27
CA PHE A 23 -5.99 -10.95 7.13
C PHE A 23 -6.92 -9.76 6.87
N TYR A 24 -6.73 -8.66 7.59
CA TYR A 24 -7.48 -7.43 7.37
C TYR A 24 -7.27 -6.92 5.94
N TYR A 25 -6.02 -6.88 5.48
CA TYR A 25 -5.70 -6.39 4.15
C TYR A 25 -6.29 -7.28 3.05
N ALA A 26 -6.15 -8.60 3.18
CA ALA A 26 -6.75 -9.58 2.28
C ALA A 26 -8.27 -9.41 2.20
N TYR A 27 -8.93 -9.14 3.33
CA TYR A 27 -10.36 -8.84 3.36
C TYR A 27 -10.71 -7.55 2.58
N ILE A 28 -9.94 -6.46 2.74
CA ILE A 28 -10.16 -5.22 1.99
C ILE A 28 -10.00 -5.45 0.48
N ILE A 29 -8.96 -6.16 0.07
CA ILE A 29 -8.74 -6.51 -1.35
C ILE A 29 -9.92 -7.36 -1.86
N TYR A 30 -10.36 -8.36 -1.10
CA TYR A 30 -11.53 -9.16 -1.46
C TYR A 30 -12.79 -8.29 -1.65
N VAL A 31 -13.04 -7.33 -0.76
CA VAL A 31 -14.18 -6.39 -0.89
C VAL A 31 -14.09 -5.58 -2.18
N LEU A 32 -12.90 -5.06 -2.50
CA LEU A 32 -12.66 -4.28 -3.71
C LEU A 32 -12.84 -5.12 -4.98
N LEU A 33 -12.23 -6.30 -5.05
CA LEU A 33 -12.34 -7.20 -6.22
C LEU A 33 -13.78 -7.64 -6.51
N SER A 34 -14.58 -7.82 -5.46
CA SER A 34 -15.96 -8.30 -5.59
C SER A 34 -17.00 -7.18 -5.68
N THR A 35 -16.61 -5.91 -5.58
CA THR A 35 -17.57 -4.80 -5.63
C THR A 35 -18.06 -4.53 -7.05
N LYS A 36 -19.34 -4.17 -7.15
CA LYS A 36 -19.94 -3.68 -8.41
C LYS A 36 -19.94 -2.15 -8.49
N THR A 37 -19.51 -1.47 -7.43
CA THR A 37 -19.54 -0.01 -7.33
C THR A 37 -18.49 0.62 -8.25
N ALA A 38 -18.93 1.38 -9.26
CA ALA A 38 -18.05 1.98 -10.27
C ALA A 38 -16.99 2.93 -9.66
N ALA A 39 -17.31 3.63 -8.58
CA ALA A 39 -16.38 4.52 -7.89
C ALA A 39 -15.18 3.77 -7.25
N LEU A 40 -15.34 2.48 -6.92
CA LEU A 40 -14.27 1.64 -6.40
C LEU A 40 -13.46 0.95 -7.51
N LYS A 41 -13.81 1.17 -8.79
CA LYS A 41 -13.06 0.67 -9.96
C LYS A 41 -12.17 1.74 -10.61
N LEU A 42 -12.00 2.88 -9.94
CA LEU A 42 -11.11 3.95 -10.39
C LEU A 42 -9.65 3.50 -10.30
N ALA A 43 -8.79 4.11 -11.13
CA ALA A 43 -7.35 3.80 -11.19
C ALA A 43 -6.67 3.79 -9.80
N PHE A 44 -7.06 4.71 -8.90
CA PHE A 44 -6.57 4.72 -7.52
C PHE A 44 -6.78 3.38 -6.80
N PHE A 45 -7.99 2.82 -6.86
CA PHE A 45 -8.31 1.56 -6.17
C PHE A 45 -7.70 0.36 -6.87
N GLN A 46 -7.55 0.40 -8.20
CA GLN A 46 -6.85 -0.65 -8.94
C GLN A 46 -5.36 -0.71 -8.58
N ILE A 47 -4.69 0.46 -8.46
CA ILE A 47 -3.31 0.53 -7.99
C ILE A 47 -3.22 0.04 -6.55
N PHE A 48 -4.15 0.45 -5.69
CA PHE A 48 -4.21 -0.01 -4.30
C PHE A 48 -4.40 -1.53 -4.18
N GLU A 49 -5.33 -2.13 -4.94
CA GLU A 49 -5.53 -3.59 -4.99
C GLU A 49 -4.24 -4.31 -5.39
N PHE A 50 -3.61 -3.83 -6.47
CA PHE A 50 -2.36 -4.38 -6.96
C PHE A 50 -1.26 -4.29 -5.90
N THR A 51 -1.08 -3.12 -5.29
CA THR A 51 -0.08 -2.88 -4.24
C THR A 51 -0.33 -3.78 -3.03
N GLY A 52 -1.58 -3.90 -2.60
CA GLY A 52 -1.97 -4.69 -1.44
C GLY A 52 -1.62 -6.17 -1.58
N VAL A 53 -1.68 -6.75 -2.78
CA VAL A 53 -1.22 -8.13 -3.01
C VAL A 53 0.27 -8.26 -2.72
N PHE A 54 1.09 -7.32 -3.20
CA PHE A 54 2.53 -7.34 -2.95
C PHE A 54 2.88 -7.01 -1.50
N GLU A 55 2.14 -6.12 -0.84
CA GLU A 55 2.32 -5.81 0.59
C GLU A 55 2.03 -7.03 1.47
N ILE A 56 0.97 -7.81 1.18
CA ILE A 56 0.69 -9.07 1.89
C ILE A 56 1.85 -10.06 1.68
N ILE A 57 2.34 -10.22 0.44
CA ILE A 57 3.49 -11.10 0.16
C ILE A 57 4.72 -10.59 0.93
N ALA A 58 4.95 -9.27 0.98
CA ALA A 58 6.08 -8.67 1.70
C ALA A 58 6.02 -9.01 3.19
N ILE A 59 4.86 -8.85 3.83
CA ILE A 59 4.68 -9.19 5.24
C ILE A 59 4.93 -10.68 5.49
N LEU A 60 4.41 -11.57 4.64
CA LEU A 60 4.66 -13.01 4.79
C LEU A 60 6.15 -13.38 4.62
N CYS A 61 6.83 -12.74 3.66
CA CYS A 61 8.26 -12.94 3.43
C CYS A 61 9.11 -12.40 4.60
N ASP A 62 8.70 -11.27 5.18
CA ASP A 62 9.36 -10.67 6.34
C ASP A 62 9.21 -11.56 7.57
N GLU A 63 7.99 -12.03 7.86
CA GLU A 63 7.74 -12.94 8.99
C GLU A 63 8.51 -14.26 8.85
N PHE A 64 8.63 -14.80 7.64
CA PHE A 64 9.51 -15.93 7.39
C PHE A 64 10.97 -15.58 7.70
N SER A 65 11.43 -14.41 7.26
CA SER A 65 12.81 -13.94 7.47
C SER A 65 13.12 -13.72 8.95
N ARG A 66 12.16 -13.21 9.73
CA ARG A 66 12.22 -13.06 11.18
C ARG A 66 12.29 -14.42 11.87
N ALA A 67 11.46 -15.37 11.45
CA ALA A 67 11.51 -16.75 11.95
C ALA A 67 12.86 -17.40 11.65
N ASP A 68 13.38 -17.29 10.43
CA ASP A 68 14.69 -17.83 10.06
C ASP A 68 15.83 -17.17 10.86
N TYR A 69 15.75 -15.86 11.13
CA TYR A 69 16.74 -15.17 11.97
C TYR A 69 16.75 -15.70 13.42
N ARG A 70 15.58 -16.02 13.97
CA ARG A 70 15.44 -16.49 15.36
C ARG A 70 15.78 -17.97 15.54
N PHE A 71 15.35 -18.80 14.60
CA PHE A 71 15.47 -20.25 14.74
C PHE A 71 16.67 -20.82 14.02
N GLY A 72 17.16 -20.12 13.01
CA GLY A 72 18.20 -20.56 12.10
C GLY A 72 17.83 -21.90 11.50
N PHE A 73 16.98 -21.87 10.47
CA PHE A 73 16.48 -23.08 9.84
C PHE A 73 17.59 -23.90 9.14
N GLY A 74 18.72 -23.24 8.82
CA GLY A 74 19.94 -23.86 8.35
C GLY A 74 20.04 -23.99 6.83
N PRO A 75 21.13 -24.59 6.32
CA PRO A 75 21.49 -24.56 4.90
C PRO A 75 20.50 -25.31 4.00
N ASN A 76 19.75 -26.28 4.53
CA ASN A 76 18.80 -27.09 3.75
C ASN A 76 17.66 -26.26 3.14
N ILE A 77 17.35 -25.11 3.75
CA ILE A 77 16.29 -24.22 3.27
C ILE A 77 16.84 -22.88 2.74
N GLU A 78 18.16 -22.78 2.57
CA GLU A 78 18.86 -21.54 2.20
C GLU A 78 18.25 -20.89 0.96
N VAL A 79 17.95 -21.68 -0.06
CA VAL A 79 17.38 -21.20 -1.32
C VAL A 79 16.03 -20.51 -1.08
N LEU A 80 15.18 -21.10 -0.23
CA LEU A 80 13.89 -20.51 0.12
C LEU A 80 14.08 -19.22 0.93
N SER A 81 14.96 -19.23 1.94
CA SER A 81 15.29 -18.02 2.72
C SER A 81 15.83 -16.90 1.84
N ARG A 82 16.68 -17.24 0.85
CA ARG A 82 17.24 -16.28 -0.10
C ARG A 82 16.18 -15.65 -0.97
N ILE A 83 15.28 -16.46 -1.53
CA ILE A 83 14.16 -15.99 -2.35
C ILE A 83 13.26 -15.08 -1.51
N LEU A 84 12.82 -15.52 -0.33
CA LEU A 84 11.89 -14.74 0.50
C LEU A 84 12.52 -13.43 0.99
N ARG A 85 13.79 -13.43 1.39
CA ARG A 85 14.52 -12.18 1.75
C ARG A 85 14.81 -11.27 0.55
N ALA A 86 14.88 -11.80 -0.67
CA ALA A 86 14.95 -10.96 -1.87
C ALA A 86 13.57 -10.37 -2.21
N MET A 87 12.51 -11.14 -1.95
CA MET A 87 11.12 -10.72 -2.18
C MET A 87 10.69 -9.55 -1.28
N THR A 88 11.21 -9.44 -0.05
CA THR A 88 10.95 -8.27 0.81
C THR A 88 11.46 -6.99 0.15
N PHE A 89 12.69 -7.01 -0.38
CA PHE A 89 13.28 -5.88 -1.13
C PHE A 89 12.52 -5.57 -2.43
N THR A 90 12.18 -6.58 -3.24
CA THR A 90 11.41 -6.31 -4.47
C THR A 90 10.06 -5.70 -4.18
N ASN A 91 9.36 -6.21 -3.15
CA ASN A 91 8.03 -5.73 -2.81
C ASN A 91 8.08 -4.35 -2.17
N LEU A 92 9.17 -3.98 -1.48
CA LEU A 92 9.42 -2.62 -1.05
C LEU A 92 9.46 -1.65 -2.24
N TYR A 93 10.19 -1.96 -3.31
CA TYR A 93 10.17 -1.13 -4.52
C TYR A 93 8.78 -1.05 -5.14
N VAL A 94 8.04 -2.16 -5.22
CA VAL A 94 6.66 -2.14 -5.71
C VAL A 94 5.79 -1.21 -4.85
N HIS A 95 5.90 -1.30 -3.51
CA HIS A 95 5.21 -0.42 -2.58
C HIS A 95 5.55 1.06 -2.85
N ILE A 96 6.83 1.41 -2.96
CA ILE A 96 7.30 2.77 -3.21
C ILE A 96 6.73 3.33 -4.52
N PHE A 97 6.91 2.61 -5.63
CA PHE A 97 6.46 3.06 -6.94
C PHE A 97 4.93 3.15 -7.04
N CYS A 98 4.20 2.18 -6.51
CA CYS A 98 2.75 2.23 -6.53
C CYS A 98 2.19 3.30 -5.60
N SER A 99 2.82 3.55 -4.44
CA SER A 99 2.44 4.65 -3.56
C SER A 99 2.69 6.02 -4.21
N LEU A 100 3.74 6.14 -5.01
CA LEU A 100 3.97 7.32 -5.86
C LEU A 100 2.86 7.47 -6.90
N LEU A 101 2.50 6.40 -7.59
CA LEU A 101 1.40 6.44 -8.57
C LEU A 101 0.07 6.80 -7.93
N MET A 102 -0.23 6.30 -6.72
CA MET A 102 -1.42 6.69 -5.97
C MET A 102 -1.42 8.18 -5.64
N THR A 103 -0.28 8.73 -5.21
CA THR A 103 -0.11 10.16 -4.91
C THR A 103 -0.23 11.02 -6.17
N ALA A 104 0.43 10.62 -7.26
CA ALA A 104 0.36 11.29 -8.56
C ALA A 104 -1.06 11.26 -9.13
N ASN A 105 -1.74 10.11 -9.07
CA ASN A 105 -3.12 9.98 -9.54
C ASN A 105 -4.09 10.92 -8.78
N ARG A 106 -3.89 11.11 -7.48
CA ARG A 106 -4.67 12.11 -6.72
C ARG A 106 -4.36 13.52 -7.18
N TYR A 107 -3.08 13.87 -7.31
CA TYR A 107 -2.68 15.19 -7.81
C TYR A 107 -3.29 15.48 -9.18
N THR A 108 -3.19 14.56 -10.14
CA THR A 108 -3.72 14.73 -11.50
C THR A 108 -5.26 14.79 -11.51
N ALA A 109 -5.94 13.99 -10.68
CA ALA A 109 -7.37 14.09 -10.46
C ALA A 109 -7.78 15.48 -9.94
N THR A 110 -7.00 16.08 -9.04
CA THR A 110 -7.26 17.48 -8.61
C THR A 110 -6.97 18.50 -9.70
N CYS A 111 -6.06 18.22 -10.64
CA CYS A 111 -5.75 19.09 -11.76
C CYS A 111 -6.70 18.90 -12.96
N GLY A 112 -7.51 17.84 -12.97
CA GLY A 112 -8.36 17.48 -14.12
C GLY A 112 -7.58 16.85 -15.28
N ALA A 113 -6.31 16.47 -15.05
CA ALA A 113 -5.50 15.74 -16.02
C ALA A 113 -5.78 14.24 -15.86
N GLY A 114 -6.06 13.53 -16.96
CA GLY A 114 -6.12 12.08 -16.95
C GLY A 114 -4.69 11.52 -16.86
N PHE A 115 -4.45 10.58 -15.94
CA PHE A 115 -3.14 9.93 -15.83
C PHE A 115 -3.29 8.41 -15.77
N TYR A 116 -2.41 7.75 -16.54
CA TYR A 116 -2.01 6.34 -16.63
C TYR A 116 -2.99 5.21 -16.21
N GLU A 117 -3.15 4.24 -17.13
CA GLU A 117 -3.95 3.01 -16.94
C GLU A 117 -3.10 1.75 -16.64
N LYS A 118 -1.76 1.82 -16.58
CA LYS A 118 -0.92 0.60 -16.55
C LYS A 118 0.22 0.65 -15.52
N ALA A 119 0.12 -0.20 -14.49
CA ALA A 119 1.16 -0.46 -13.48
C ALA A 119 2.11 -1.68 -13.72
N PRO A 120 1.96 -2.57 -14.73
CA PRO A 120 2.69 -3.85 -14.75
C PRO A 120 4.20 -3.71 -14.97
N GLY A 121 4.67 -2.62 -15.59
CA GLY A 121 6.10 -2.37 -15.79
C GLY A 121 6.88 -2.18 -14.49
N ILE A 122 6.22 -1.71 -13.42
CA ILE A 122 6.86 -1.48 -12.12
C ILE A 122 7.41 -2.77 -11.54
N VAL A 123 6.66 -3.87 -11.61
CA VAL A 123 7.12 -5.15 -11.06
C VAL A 123 8.37 -5.64 -11.78
N ILE A 124 8.41 -5.55 -13.11
CA ILE A 124 9.58 -5.96 -13.89
C ILE A 124 10.80 -5.12 -13.49
N VAL A 125 10.63 -3.81 -13.35
CA VAL A 125 11.71 -2.91 -12.91
C VAL A 125 12.18 -3.25 -11.50
N SER A 126 11.27 -3.45 -10.54
CA SER A 126 11.60 -3.83 -9.16
C SER A 126 12.40 -5.13 -9.09
N TYR A 127 12.01 -6.16 -9.84
CA TYR A 127 12.75 -7.42 -9.91
C TYR A 127 14.10 -7.26 -10.61
N GLY A 128 14.18 -6.43 -11.65
CA GLY A 128 15.44 -6.13 -12.33
C GLY A 128 16.46 -5.47 -11.41
N ILE A 129 16.04 -4.47 -10.63
CA ILE A 129 16.90 -3.78 -9.65
C ILE A 129 17.41 -4.75 -8.58
N CYS A 130 16.55 -5.65 -8.11
CA CYS A 130 16.86 -6.59 -7.03
C CYS A 130 17.41 -7.94 -7.52
N ALA A 131 17.63 -8.13 -8.82
CA ALA A 131 17.96 -9.44 -9.40
C ALA A 131 19.16 -10.11 -8.69
N GLN A 132 20.20 -9.33 -8.38
CA GLN A 132 21.38 -9.84 -7.68
C GLN A 132 21.06 -10.47 -6.31
N LEU A 133 20.04 -9.98 -5.59
CA LEU A 133 19.66 -10.50 -4.27
C LEU A 133 19.15 -11.95 -4.32
N PHE A 134 18.67 -12.40 -5.48
CA PHE A 134 18.23 -13.79 -5.67
C PHE A 134 19.41 -14.76 -5.87
N PHE A 135 20.58 -14.25 -6.24
CA PHE A 135 21.75 -15.06 -6.57
C PHE A 135 22.80 -15.08 -5.45
N VAL A 136 22.87 -14.04 -4.60
CA VAL A 136 23.85 -13.98 -3.50
C VAL A 136 23.45 -14.94 -2.36
N PRO A 137 24.23 -16.02 -2.10
CA PRO A 137 23.89 -17.02 -1.09
C PRO A 137 23.85 -16.45 0.34
N ILE A 138 22.99 -17.04 1.17
CA ILE A 138 22.96 -16.82 2.62
C ILE A 138 23.92 -17.79 3.31
N GLN A 139 24.60 -17.29 4.34
CA GLN A 139 25.49 -18.07 5.17
C GLN A 139 24.86 -18.38 6.53
N TYR A 140 25.03 -19.63 6.95
CA TYR A 140 24.67 -20.12 8.27
C TYR A 140 25.92 -20.61 8.98
N ARG A 141 25.99 -20.39 10.29
CA ARG A 141 27.03 -20.92 11.17
C ARG A 141 26.43 -22.04 12.00
N LYS A 142 27.08 -23.20 12.01
CA LYS A 142 26.69 -24.30 12.90
C LYS A 142 27.11 -23.95 14.34
N THR A 143 26.18 -24.08 15.28
CA THR A 143 26.40 -23.91 16.71
C THR A 143 25.98 -25.17 17.46
N ASP A 144 26.30 -25.25 18.77
CA ASP A 144 25.92 -26.40 19.60
C ASP A 144 24.40 -26.60 19.69
N TYR A 145 23.64 -25.52 19.42
CA TYR A 145 22.18 -25.48 19.54
C TYR A 145 21.46 -25.49 18.19
N GLY A 146 22.17 -25.58 17.07
CA GLY A 146 21.58 -25.62 15.73
C GLY A 146 22.37 -24.84 14.69
N TRP A 147 21.65 -24.06 13.88
CA TRP A 147 22.24 -23.14 12.93
C TRP A 147 21.91 -21.72 13.36
N ASP A 148 22.83 -20.79 13.15
CA ASP A 148 22.61 -19.37 13.33
C ASP A 148 22.77 -18.68 11.97
N PHE A 149 21.85 -17.76 11.66
CA PHE A 149 21.95 -16.92 10.47
C PHE A 149 23.12 -15.93 10.63
N VAL A 150 24.05 -15.92 9.68
CA VAL A 150 25.21 -15.00 9.70
C VAL A 150 24.96 -13.78 8.83
N GLY A 151 24.29 -13.95 7.71
CA GLY A 151 24.12 -12.90 6.70
C GLY A 151 24.23 -13.44 5.29
N ARG A 152 24.44 -12.53 4.34
CA ARG A 152 24.76 -12.89 2.96
C ARG A 152 26.26 -13.09 2.80
N SER A 153 26.64 -13.98 1.89
CA SER A 153 28.05 -14.26 1.53
C SER A 153 28.79 -13.06 0.95
N GLU A 154 28.07 -12.19 0.26
CA GLU A 154 28.58 -10.93 -0.27
C GLU A 154 27.82 -9.74 0.32
N PRO A 155 28.51 -8.62 0.60
CA PRO A 155 27.85 -7.42 1.09
C PRO A 155 27.01 -6.76 -0.01
N ILE A 156 25.73 -6.52 0.28
CA ILE A 156 24.76 -5.91 -0.67
C ILE A 156 24.73 -4.38 -0.59
N LYS A 157 25.90 -3.74 -0.49
CA LYS A 157 25.99 -2.27 -0.28
C LYS A 157 25.34 -1.47 -1.39
N VAL A 158 25.56 -1.88 -2.64
CA VAL A 158 25.01 -1.18 -3.82
C VAL A 158 23.49 -1.18 -3.79
N GLN A 159 22.87 -2.34 -3.52
CA GLN A 159 21.41 -2.46 -3.45
C GLN A 159 20.82 -1.60 -2.34
N ARG A 160 21.48 -1.53 -1.18
CA ARG A 160 21.04 -0.68 -0.06
C ARG A 160 21.13 0.81 -0.39
N ILE A 161 22.23 1.26 -1.02
CA ILE A 161 22.36 2.66 -1.46
C ILE A 161 21.30 2.99 -2.51
N MET A 162 21.05 2.10 -3.47
CA MET A 162 20.01 2.29 -4.47
C MET A 162 18.62 2.36 -3.83
N CYS A 163 18.34 1.50 -2.85
CA CYS A 163 17.07 1.49 -2.12
C CYS A 163 16.89 2.81 -1.36
N ALA A 164 17.85 3.19 -0.53
CA ALA A 164 17.82 4.45 0.22
C ALA A 164 17.67 5.67 -0.70
N THR A 165 18.42 5.72 -1.80
CA THR A 165 18.33 6.82 -2.78
C THR A 165 16.94 6.86 -3.42
N THR A 166 16.39 5.71 -3.80
CA THR A 166 15.06 5.62 -4.40
C THR A 166 13.98 6.06 -3.41
N VAL A 167 14.07 5.61 -2.15
CA VAL A 167 13.20 6.03 -1.06
C VAL A 167 13.26 7.56 -0.91
N TYR A 168 14.45 8.15 -0.73
CA TYR A 168 14.56 9.60 -0.55
C TYR A 168 14.04 10.42 -1.74
N LEU A 169 14.30 9.98 -2.97
CA LEU A 169 13.77 10.64 -4.17
C LEU A 169 12.24 10.53 -4.24
N TYR A 170 11.70 9.33 -3.96
CA TYR A 170 10.26 9.11 -3.86
C TYR A 170 9.63 10.02 -2.83
N GLU A 171 10.21 10.11 -1.64
CA GLU A 171 9.70 10.93 -0.55
C GLU A 171 9.67 12.41 -0.90
N LEU A 172 10.75 12.90 -1.53
CA LEU A 172 10.82 14.27 -2.01
C LEU A 172 9.74 14.56 -3.05
N ILE A 173 9.56 13.69 -4.05
CA ILE A 173 8.54 13.86 -5.09
C ILE A 173 7.13 13.79 -4.49
N SER A 174 6.88 12.83 -3.61
CA SER A 174 5.59 12.67 -2.91
C SER A 174 5.25 13.89 -2.07
N ALA A 175 6.21 14.44 -1.31
CA ALA A 175 6.02 15.66 -0.54
C ALA A 175 5.66 16.86 -1.45
N ILE A 176 6.36 17.02 -2.58
CA ILE A 176 6.05 18.07 -3.57
C ILE A 176 4.62 17.91 -4.10
N LEU A 177 4.23 16.69 -4.48
CA LEU A 177 2.89 16.40 -5.01
C LEU A 177 1.80 16.62 -3.95
N ILE A 178 2.03 16.24 -2.70
CA ILE A 178 1.10 16.48 -1.59
C ILE A 178 0.90 17.98 -1.39
N VAL A 179 1.99 18.76 -1.27
CA VAL A 179 1.93 20.22 -1.11
C VAL A 179 1.21 20.86 -2.30
N ALA A 180 1.55 20.48 -3.53
CA ALA A 180 0.90 20.99 -4.73
C ALA A 180 -0.61 20.66 -4.76
N THR A 181 -0.99 19.45 -4.33
CA THR A 181 -2.39 19.02 -4.19
C THR A 181 -3.12 19.89 -3.17
N ILE A 182 -2.55 20.11 -1.97
CA ILE A 182 -3.13 20.99 -0.94
C ILE A 182 -3.33 22.40 -1.47
N CYS A 183 -2.32 22.98 -2.12
CA CYS A 183 -2.40 24.32 -2.70
C CYS A 183 -3.52 24.43 -3.74
N ARG A 184 -3.70 23.41 -4.59
CA ARG A 184 -4.78 23.37 -5.58
C ARG A 184 -6.15 23.20 -4.93
N LEU A 185 -6.29 22.32 -3.95
CA LEU A 185 -7.53 22.15 -3.17
C LEU A 185 -7.91 23.43 -2.41
N ARG A 186 -6.91 24.22 -1.97
CA ARG A 186 -7.12 25.53 -1.35
C ARG A 186 -7.71 26.56 -2.30
N ARG A 187 -7.34 26.52 -3.58
CA ARG A 187 -7.83 27.45 -4.61
C ARG A 187 -9.19 27.07 -5.19
N LYS A 188 -9.58 25.79 -5.16
CA LYS A 188 -10.90 25.36 -5.63
C LYS A 188 -12.00 25.67 -4.61
N ALA A 189 -13.08 26.29 -5.08
CA ALA A 189 -14.33 26.43 -4.31
C ALA A 189 -15.00 25.06 -4.20
N MET A 190 -14.67 24.32 -3.14
CA MET A 190 -15.27 23.01 -2.84
C MET A 190 -16.04 23.07 -1.53
N ASN A 191 -17.05 22.21 -1.42
CA ASN A 191 -17.76 22.00 -0.17
C ASN A 191 -16.76 21.63 0.95
N ILE A 192 -16.90 22.29 2.11
CA ILE A 192 -16.06 22.13 3.30
C ILE A 192 -15.89 20.65 3.67
N LYS A 193 -16.96 19.86 3.60
CA LYS A 193 -16.92 18.42 3.93
C LYS A 193 -15.98 17.64 3.00
N ARG A 194 -16.03 17.91 1.70
CA ARG A 194 -15.16 17.26 0.70
C ARG A 194 -13.71 17.69 0.88
N ARG A 195 -13.47 18.98 1.15
CA ARG A 195 -12.10 19.48 1.42
C ARG A 195 -11.50 18.80 2.65
N LYS A 196 -12.24 18.69 3.76
CA LYS A 196 -11.75 18.06 4.99
C LYS A 196 -11.28 16.63 4.74
N TYR A 197 -12.09 15.86 4.03
CA TYR A 197 -11.78 14.49 3.65
C TYR A 197 -10.47 14.37 2.84
N GLU A 198 -10.30 15.20 1.81
CA GLU A 198 -9.10 15.17 0.97
C GLU A 198 -7.84 15.55 1.78
N ILE A 199 -7.98 16.47 2.74
CA ILE A 199 -6.87 16.87 3.63
C ILE A 199 -6.50 15.72 4.58
N GLU A 200 -7.47 15.06 5.21
CA GLU A 200 -7.20 13.92 6.10
C GLU A 200 -6.45 12.81 5.36
N LEU A 201 -6.81 12.58 4.09
CA LEU A 201 -6.18 11.61 3.22
C LEU A 201 -4.75 11.99 2.83
N LEU A 202 -4.47 13.28 2.65
CA LEU A 202 -3.11 13.78 2.42
C LEU A 202 -2.26 13.73 3.69
N CYS A 203 -2.83 14.03 4.86
CA CYS A 203 -2.14 13.89 6.14
C CYS A 203 -1.72 12.44 6.38
N LEU A 204 -2.57 11.47 6.07
CA LEU A 204 -2.22 10.07 6.28
C LEU A 204 -1.15 9.58 5.29
N THR A 205 -1.21 10.03 4.03
CA THR A 205 -0.12 9.80 3.07
C THR A 205 1.20 10.42 3.57
N SER A 206 1.16 11.59 4.22
CA SER A 206 2.37 12.19 4.82
C SER A 206 2.97 11.38 5.97
N VAL A 207 2.15 10.61 6.71
CA VAL A 207 2.67 9.69 7.74
C VAL A 207 3.42 8.53 7.09
N SER A 208 2.87 7.94 6.03
CA SER A 208 3.53 6.88 5.26
C SER A 208 4.86 7.35 4.66
N VAL A 209 4.90 8.60 4.18
CA VAL A 209 6.10 9.30 3.73
C VAL A 209 7.16 9.34 4.85
N CYS A 210 6.81 9.84 6.04
CA CYS A 210 7.73 9.91 7.18
C CYS A 210 8.27 8.53 7.62
N VAL A 211 7.43 7.48 7.58
CA VAL A 211 7.84 6.12 7.94
C VAL A 211 8.85 5.58 6.94
N SER A 212 8.62 5.80 5.65
CA SER A 212 9.52 5.37 4.58
C SER A 212 10.87 6.07 4.66
N VAL A 213 10.95 7.31 5.15
CA VAL A 213 12.26 7.95 5.44
C VAL A 213 13.08 7.12 6.44
N LEU A 214 12.45 6.51 7.44
CA LEU A 214 13.15 5.63 8.40
C LEU A 214 13.72 4.38 7.73
N GLU A 215 13.01 3.81 6.75
CA GLU A 215 13.51 2.73 5.89
C GLU A 215 14.78 3.16 5.14
N GLY A 216 14.75 4.34 4.52
CA GLY A 216 15.92 4.89 3.83
C GLY A 216 17.11 5.13 4.78
N MET A 217 16.84 5.58 6.01
CA MET A 217 17.87 5.75 7.05
C MET A 217 18.48 4.41 7.49
N TYR A 218 17.64 3.38 7.64
CA TYR A 218 18.09 2.02 7.94
C TYR A 218 19.05 1.52 6.85
N ASP A 219 18.63 1.58 5.58
CA ASP A 219 19.46 1.08 4.48
C ASP A 219 20.75 1.88 4.30
N THR A 220 20.69 3.20 4.47
CA THR A 220 21.88 4.06 4.45
C THR A 220 22.87 3.66 5.56
N SER A 221 22.37 3.43 6.77
CA SER A 221 23.22 3.06 7.91
C SER A 221 23.93 1.72 7.67
N LEU A 222 23.23 0.73 7.12
CA LEU A 222 23.82 -0.58 6.82
C LEU A 222 24.76 -0.54 5.60
N ALA A 223 24.53 0.37 4.65
CA ALA A 223 25.41 0.55 3.50
C ALA A 223 26.75 1.19 3.89
N ILE A 224 26.71 2.26 4.71
CA ILE A 224 27.89 2.95 5.23
C ILE A 224 28.69 2.00 6.13
N GLY A 225 27.99 1.24 6.98
CA GLY A 225 28.60 0.37 7.98
C GLY A 225 29.13 1.13 9.20
N GLY A 226 29.74 0.41 10.13
CA GLY A 226 30.19 0.93 11.42
C GLY A 226 29.19 0.68 12.56
N GLU A 227 29.59 1.01 13.79
CA GLU A 227 28.72 0.86 14.96
C GLU A 227 27.70 1.99 14.99
N ALA A 228 26.43 1.64 14.78
CA ALA A 228 25.34 2.59 14.93
C ALA A 228 25.16 2.99 16.40
N THR A 229 25.00 4.29 16.65
CA THR A 229 24.74 4.84 17.99
C THR A 229 23.50 5.74 17.99
N GLY A 230 22.90 5.93 19.16
CA GLY A 230 21.75 6.82 19.36
C GLY A 230 20.55 6.45 18.48
N PHE A 231 20.02 7.44 17.76
CA PHE A 231 18.80 7.32 16.97
C PHE A 231 18.91 6.29 15.83
N ILE A 232 20.06 6.20 15.15
CA ILE A 232 20.24 5.25 14.04
C ILE A 232 20.19 3.81 14.55
N LYS A 233 20.78 3.55 15.73
CA LYS A 233 20.67 2.24 16.37
C LYS A 233 19.22 1.91 16.71
N TRP A 234 18.47 2.87 17.26
CA TRP A 234 17.04 2.68 17.51
C TRP A 234 16.26 2.35 16.24
N VAL A 235 16.54 3.02 15.11
CA VAL A 235 15.90 2.70 13.81
C VAL A 235 16.24 1.27 13.38
N GLN A 236 17.49 0.83 13.52
CA GLN A 236 17.90 -0.54 13.22
C GLN A 236 17.20 -1.57 14.11
N ASP A 237 17.10 -1.30 15.41
CA ASP A 237 16.47 -2.19 16.39
C ASP A 237 14.94 -2.29 16.20
N GLN A 238 14.32 -1.27 15.60
CA GLN A 238 12.87 -1.20 15.34
C GLN A 238 12.48 -1.52 13.90
N PHE A 239 13.43 -1.93 13.05
CA PHE A 239 13.22 -2.08 11.61
C PHE A 239 12.02 -2.95 11.26
N ASP A 240 11.91 -4.16 11.83
CA ASP A 240 10.80 -5.08 11.55
C ASP A 240 9.44 -4.40 11.82
N SER A 241 9.33 -3.68 12.94
CA SER A 241 8.10 -2.96 13.31
C SER A 241 7.78 -1.83 12.34
N ILE A 242 8.81 -1.08 11.91
CA ILE A 242 8.68 0.00 10.92
C ILE A 242 8.22 -0.57 9.58
N PHE A 243 8.83 -1.68 9.14
CA PHE A 243 8.51 -2.36 7.89
C PHE A 243 7.08 -2.88 7.87
N VAL A 244 6.65 -3.60 8.92
CA VAL A 244 5.26 -4.08 9.05
C VAL A 244 4.28 -2.91 9.08
N PHE A 245 4.59 -1.84 9.81
CA PHE A 245 3.75 -0.65 9.83
C PHE A 245 3.62 0.00 8.45
N MET A 246 4.73 0.15 7.71
CA MET A 246 4.74 0.68 6.36
C MET A 246 3.90 -0.16 5.39
N MET A 247 4.01 -1.49 5.46
CA MET A 247 3.25 -2.39 4.58
C MET A 247 1.75 -2.46 4.95
N THR A 248 1.37 -2.11 6.18
CA THR A 248 -0.03 -2.21 6.64
C THR A 248 -0.76 -0.87 6.71
N ILE A 249 -0.05 0.26 6.76
CA ILE A 249 -0.68 1.58 6.91
C ILE A 249 -1.66 1.88 5.79
N ASN A 250 -1.36 1.47 4.55
CA ASN A 250 -2.25 1.64 3.39
C ASN A 250 -3.58 0.92 3.59
N ALA A 251 -3.55 -0.31 4.13
CA ALA A 251 -4.74 -1.12 4.41
C ALA A 251 -5.69 -0.44 5.41
N ILE A 252 -5.13 0.25 6.40
CA ILE A 252 -5.87 0.95 7.44
C ILE A 252 -6.33 2.31 6.91
N ALA A 253 -5.44 3.00 6.19
CA ALA A 253 -5.62 4.33 5.67
C ALA A 253 -6.76 4.43 4.68
N VAL A 254 -6.74 3.61 3.63
CA VAL A 254 -7.64 3.77 2.50
C VAL A 254 -9.12 3.52 2.89
N PRO A 255 -9.47 2.53 3.72
CA PRO A 255 -10.85 2.38 4.22
C PRO A 255 -11.26 3.48 5.20
N LEU A 256 -10.42 3.87 6.16
CA LEU A 256 -10.71 5.01 7.03
C LEU A 256 -10.90 6.29 6.23
N LEU A 257 -10.17 6.36 5.12
CA LEU A 257 -10.22 7.33 4.05
C LEU A 257 -11.59 7.28 3.38
N SER A 258 -11.79 6.33 2.47
CA SER A 258 -12.89 6.15 1.53
C SER A 258 -14.25 5.92 2.17
N ALA A 259 -15.09 6.97 2.16
CA ALA A 259 -16.48 6.88 2.57
C ALA A 259 -17.25 5.84 1.74
N THR A 260 -16.95 5.75 0.44
CA THR A 260 -17.54 4.75 -0.45
C THR A 260 -17.13 3.33 -0.06
N LEU A 261 -15.85 3.13 0.27
CA LEU A 261 -15.36 1.82 0.71
C LEU A 261 -15.92 1.43 2.08
N ARG A 262 -16.02 2.38 3.03
CA ARG A 262 -16.67 2.11 4.33
C ARG A 262 -18.11 1.71 4.17
N GLU A 263 -18.86 2.40 3.32
CA GLU A 263 -20.28 2.08 3.11
C GLU A 263 -20.44 0.70 2.46
N GLU A 264 -19.54 0.35 1.53
CA GLU A 264 -19.50 -0.99 0.93
C GLU A 264 -19.20 -2.08 1.97
N ILE A 265 -18.17 -1.87 2.81
CA ILE A 265 -17.81 -2.79 3.91
C ILE A 265 -18.99 -2.95 4.87
N ARG A 266 -19.59 -1.83 5.30
CA ARG A 266 -20.74 -1.81 6.20
C ARG A 266 -21.93 -2.55 5.60
N THR A 267 -22.25 -2.29 4.34
CA THR A 267 -23.37 -2.95 3.65
C THR A 267 -23.19 -4.46 3.61
N ARG A 268 -21.97 -4.93 3.35
CA ARG A 268 -21.64 -6.37 3.33
C ARG A 268 -21.74 -7.00 4.72
N TRP A 269 -21.20 -6.33 5.73
CA TRP A 269 -21.31 -6.77 7.12
C TRP A 269 -22.77 -6.91 7.54
N CYS A 270 -23.61 -5.92 7.22
CA CYS A 270 -25.04 -5.97 7.49
C CYS A 270 -25.74 -7.12 6.74
N ARG A 271 -25.38 -7.40 5.49
CA ARG A 271 -25.96 -8.51 4.71
C ARG A 271 -25.52 -9.90 5.22
N GLY A 272 -24.29 -10.04 5.71
CA GLY A 272 -23.81 -11.29 6.30
C GLY A 272 -24.48 -11.64 7.63
N ASN A 273 -24.89 -10.63 8.40
CA ASN A 273 -25.56 -10.80 9.70
C ASN A 273 -27.08 -10.96 9.62
N VAL A 274 -27.69 -10.65 8.48
CA VAL A 274 -29.09 -11.05 8.22
C VAL A 274 -29.04 -12.52 7.79
N GLY A 275 -29.19 -13.42 8.76
CA GLY A 275 -29.20 -14.85 8.50
C GLY A 275 -30.20 -15.25 7.39
N PRO A 276 -30.04 -16.43 6.77
CA PRO A 276 -30.83 -16.87 5.61
C PRO A 276 -32.36 -16.98 5.86
N ASN A 277 -32.85 -16.72 7.08
CA ASN A 277 -34.22 -17.03 7.49
C ASN A 277 -35.26 -15.91 7.32
N VAL A 278 -34.98 -14.77 6.67
CA VAL A 278 -35.97 -13.65 6.64
C VAL A 278 -36.34 -13.13 5.25
N SER A 279 -35.85 -13.71 4.14
CA SER A 279 -36.10 -13.12 2.80
C SER A 279 -36.98 -13.93 1.83
N ALA A 280 -37.73 -14.94 2.30
CA ALA A 280 -38.72 -15.62 1.45
C ALA A 280 -40.17 -15.11 1.62
N VAL A 281 -40.43 -14.19 2.55
CA VAL A 281 -41.78 -13.65 2.75
C VAL A 281 -41.69 -12.12 2.76
N SER A 282 -42.41 -11.46 1.84
CA SER A 282 -42.52 -10.00 1.68
C SER A 282 -41.55 -9.32 0.69
N MET A 283 -41.41 -9.86 -0.52
CA MET A 283 -41.12 -9.05 -1.71
C MET A 283 -42.35 -9.02 -2.63
N ASN A 284 -43.40 -8.29 -2.22
CA ASN A 284 -44.45 -7.92 -3.16
C ASN A 284 -45.04 -6.50 -2.94
N GLY A 285 -44.40 -5.64 -2.13
CA GLY A 285 -44.98 -4.32 -1.82
C GLY A 285 -44.03 -3.12 -1.69
N ARG A 286 -42.70 -3.28 -1.79
CA ARG A 286 -41.73 -2.18 -1.56
C ARG A 286 -40.85 -1.82 -2.76
N SER A 287 -41.01 -2.50 -3.89
CA SER A 287 -40.23 -2.30 -5.11
C SER A 287 -40.54 -0.98 -5.85
N SER A 288 -41.64 -0.29 -5.54
CA SER A 288 -42.01 0.96 -6.24
C SER A 288 -41.34 2.23 -5.70
N GLN A 289 -40.97 2.29 -4.40
CA GLN A 289 -40.42 3.52 -3.82
C GLN A 289 -38.88 3.62 -3.84
N LEU A 290 -38.15 2.48 -3.79
CA LEU A 290 -36.68 2.52 -3.86
C LEU A 290 -36.17 2.79 -5.29
N GLY A 291 -36.95 2.44 -6.32
CA GLY A 291 -36.64 2.72 -7.72
C GLY A 291 -36.64 4.21 -8.04
N GLN A 292 -37.58 4.98 -7.49
CA GLN A 292 -37.67 6.43 -7.69
C GLN A 292 -36.52 7.21 -7.05
N SER A 293 -36.10 6.84 -5.83
CA SER A 293 -35.00 7.53 -5.13
C SER A 293 -33.64 7.30 -5.80
N ASN A 294 -33.41 6.11 -6.35
CA ASN A 294 -32.19 5.81 -7.11
C ASN A 294 -32.19 6.45 -8.51
N GLN A 295 -33.34 6.57 -9.17
CA GLN A 295 -33.42 7.32 -10.44
C GLN A 295 -33.18 8.82 -10.26
N ILE A 296 -33.65 9.43 -9.17
CA ILE A 296 -33.38 10.86 -8.88
C ILE A 296 -31.89 11.09 -8.57
N LYS A 297 -31.22 10.15 -7.89
CA LYS A 297 -29.76 10.22 -7.67
C LYS A 297 -28.95 10.02 -8.95
N LEU A 298 -29.39 9.12 -9.85
CA LEU A 298 -28.75 8.90 -11.15
C LEU A 298 -28.94 10.10 -12.09
N GLN A 299 -30.11 10.73 -12.11
CA GLN A 299 -30.34 11.97 -12.86
C GLN A 299 -29.44 13.12 -12.36
N ARG A 300 -29.24 13.29 -11.04
CA ARG A 300 -28.32 14.31 -10.51
C ARG A 300 -26.85 14.03 -10.86
N LEU A 301 -26.45 12.77 -10.99
CA LEU A 301 -25.10 12.40 -11.43
C LEU A 301 -24.91 12.57 -12.95
N GLN A 302 -25.97 12.37 -13.76
CA GLN A 302 -25.94 12.63 -15.20
C GLN A 302 -25.91 14.14 -15.51
N VAL A 303 -26.66 14.96 -14.77
CA VAL A 303 -26.60 16.43 -14.92
C VAL A 303 -25.21 16.97 -14.58
N GLY A 304 -24.55 16.44 -13.54
CA GLY A 304 -23.16 16.78 -13.23
C GLY A 304 -22.15 16.30 -14.29
N ALA A 305 -22.44 15.21 -15.02
CA ALA A 305 -21.59 14.74 -16.11
C ALA A 305 -21.77 15.56 -17.40
N GLU A 306 -22.97 16.11 -17.65
CA GLU A 306 -23.22 17.03 -18.77
C GLU A 306 -22.66 18.42 -18.53
N GLU A 307 -22.70 18.94 -17.29
CA GLU A 307 -22.02 20.20 -16.93
C GLU A 307 -20.50 20.10 -17.12
N VAL A 308 -19.90 18.93 -16.86
CA VAL A 308 -18.47 18.69 -17.12
C VAL A 308 -18.16 18.60 -18.63
N LYS A 309 -19.08 18.08 -19.45
CA LYS A 309 -18.95 18.11 -20.92
C LYS A 309 -19.07 19.53 -21.48
N TRP A 310 -20.00 20.34 -20.94
CA TRP A 310 -20.14 21.75 -21.30
C TRP A 310 -18.92 22.58 -20.91
N ALA A 311 -18.35 22.36 -19.71
CA ALA A 311 -17.13 23.03 -19.29
C ALA A 311 -15.90 22.68 -20.17
N ARG A 312 -15.79 21.43 -20.67
CA ARG A 312 -14.77 21.04 -21.64
C ARG A 312 -14.98 21.66 -23.02
N ALA A 313 -16.22 21.81 -23.47
CA ALA A 313 -16.54 22.45 -24.76
C ALA A 313 -16.29 23.97 -24.74
N SER A 314 -16.55 24.64 -23.62
CA SER A 314 -16.28 26.08 -23.47
C SER A 314 -14.80 26.40 -23.38
N CYS A 315 -13.99 25.52 -22.80
CA CYS A 315 -12.53 25.70 -22.69
C CYS A 315 -11.80 25.43 -24.03
N SER A 316 -12.35 24.57 -24.89
CA SER A 316 -11.80 24.32 -26.23
C SER A 316 -12.15 25.42 -27.25
N ARG A 317 -13.26 26.16 -27.07
CA ARG A 317 -13.59 27.33 -27.90
C ARG A 317 -12.77 28.58 -27.57
N SER A 318 -12.27 28.75 -26.35
CA SER A 318 -11.45 29.93 -26.02
C SER A 318 -10.02 29.85 -26.56
N MET A 319 -9.53 28.67 -26.96
CA MET A 319 -8.18 28.50 -27.53
C MET A 319 -8.11 28.64 -29.06
N THR A 320 -9.25 28.78 -29.74
CA THR A 320 -9.30 28.97 -31.21
C THR A 320 -9.51 30.43 -31.65
N SER A 321 -9.63 31.37 -30.70
CA SER A 321 -9.89 32.80 -31.01
C SER A 321 -8.67 33.74 -30.89
N SER A 322 -7.45 33.22 -30.73
CA SER A 322 -6.23 34.03 -30.58
C SER A 322 -5.24 33.93 -31.75
N ASN A 323 -5.70 33.55 -32.93
CA ASN A 323 -4.94 33.64 -34.19
C ASN A 323 -5.78 34.38 -35.24
N SER A 324 -5.90 35.69 -35.06
CA SER A 324 -6.24 36.68 -36.09
C SER A 324 -5.62 38.00 -35.72
#